data_AF-A0A967VU40-F1
#
_entry.id   AF-A0A967VU40-F1
#
_cell.length_a   1.000
_cell.length_b   1.000
_cell.length_c   1.000
_cell.angle_alpha   90.00
_cell.angle_beta   90.00
_cell.angle_gamma   90.00
#
_symmetry.space_group_name_H-M   'P 1'
#
loop_
_entity.id
_entity.type
_entity.pdbx_description
1 polymer ?
#
loop_
_entity_poly.entity_id
_entity_poly.type
_entity_poly.pdbx_seq_one_letter_code
_entity_poly.pdbx_strand_id
1 'polypeptide(L)'
;MIRFKFIGKLAMKLSKFFSAITIILLCHSLFAQVSVPKNMRGNREYRKESIHNGNLVETLFYNFGEVGAWKKEPSGVWPRGSGHHYTDGVTPIVVTQVINHNGDTLYMCEAGYREKMDYAPDGTERGWQPRPGYANPLQDKIAMSDDPDSWPASWADKDASWNGYWNGYFGKRTNADQESFFVMDDDS
;
A
#
# COMPACT_ATOMS: atom_id res chain seq x y z
N MET A 1 2.00 6.02 65.25
CA MET A 1 3.02 6.37 64.23
C MET A 1 3.17 5.29 63.14
N ILE A 2 2.07 4.69 62.63
CA ILE A 2 2.13 3.55 61.67
C ILE A 2 1.38 3.85 60.35
N ARG A 3 0.38 4.74 60.35
CA ARG A 3 -0.43 5.05 59.15
C ARG A 3 0.31 5.80 58.03
N PHE A 4 1.32 6.63 58.34
CA PHE A 4 2.04 7.42 57.32
C PHE A 4 2.98 6.60 56.43
N LYS A 5 3.58 5.51 56.94
CA LYS A 5 4.52 4.66 56.16
C LYS A 5 3.81 3.83 55.08
N PHE A 6 2.54 3.49 55.26
CA PHE A 6 1.78 2.65 54.34
C PHE A 6 1.34 3.42 53.08
N ILE A 7 0.94 4.69 53.26
CA ILE A 7 0.50 5.59 52.19
C ILE A 7 1.67 5.90 51.24
N GLY A 8 2.86 6.15 51.77
CA GLY A 8 4.06 6.42 50.93
C GLY A 8 4.50 5.23 50.08
N LYS A 9 4.39 4.00 50.58
CA LYS A 9 4.70 2.78 49.80
C LYS A 9 3.69 2.52 48.69
N LEU A 10 2.41 2.82 48.91
CA LEU A 10 1.36 2.69 47.91
C LEU A 10 1.51 3.74 46.80
N ALA A 11 1.77 5.00 47.17
CA ALA A 11 2.03 6.09 46.22
C ALA A 11 3.25 5.83 45.32
N MET A 12 4.36 5.31 45.88
CA MET A 12 5.53 4.90 45.08
C MET A 12 5.25 3.72 44.13
N LYS A 13 4.37 2.79 44.51
CA LYS A 13 3.98 1.69 43.61
C LYS A 13 3.11 2.19 42.46
N LEU A 14 2.16 3.09 42.72
CA LEU A 14 1.36 3.74 41.68
C LEU A 14 2.24 4.58 40.74
N SER A 15 3.20 5.37 41.27
CA SER A 15 4.06 6.20 40.42
C SER A 15 4.92 5.35 39.47
N LYS A 16 5.47 4.24 39.95
CA LYS A 16 6.22 3.28 39.11
C LYS A 16 5.34 2.61 38.06
N PHE A 17 4.08 2.31 38.38
CA PHE A 17 3.12 1.74 37.45
C PHE A 17 2.76 2.74 36.33
N PHE A 18 2.49 4.00 36.68
CA PHE A 18 2.25 5.07 35.69
C PHE A 18 3.49 5.33 34.82
N SER A 19 4.69 5.39 35.41
CA SER A 19 5.94 5.52 34.64
C SER A 19 6.16 4.36 33.67
N ALA A 20 5.83 3.13 34.06
CA ALA A 20 5.92 1.96 33.18
C ALA A 20 4.92 2.05 32.01
N ILE A 21 3.68 2.48 32.26
CA ILE A 21 2.70 2.72 31.20
C ILE A 21 3.17 3.82 30.24
N THR A 22 3.71 4.92 30.76
CA THR A 22 4.25 6.02 29.94
C THR A 22 5.43 5.54 29.08
N ILE A 23 6.34 4.73 29.62
CA ILE A 23 7.45 4.14 28.86
C ILE A 23 6.95 3.18 27.78
N ILE A 24 5.95 2.34 28.09
CA ILE A 24 5.33 1.43 27.11
C ILE A 24 4.66 2.23 25.99
N LEU A 25 3.94 3.31 26.31
CA LEU A 25 3.30 4.18 25.32
C LEU A 25 4.34 4.94 24.46
N LEU A 26 5.42 5.42 25.05
CA LEU A 26 6.54 6.06 24.33
C LEU A 26 7.31 5.06 23.43
N CYS A 27 7.43 3.80 23.84
CA CYS A 27 7.99 2.76 23.00
C CYS A 27 7.09 2.43 21.80
N HIS A 28 5.76 2.43 21.96
CA HIS A 28 4.84 2.21 20.82
C HIS A 28 4.93 3.31 19.78
N SER A 29 5.11 4.58 20.17
CA SER A 29 5.23 5.69 19.22
C SER A 29 6.51 5.68 18.39
N LEU A 30 7.57 5.01 18.85
CA LEU A 30 8.83 4.89 18.10
C LEU A 30 8.76 3.85 16.96
N PHE A 31 7.81 2.92 17.00
CA PHE A 31 7.62 1.91 15.95
C PHE A 31 6.71 2.37 14.79
N ALA A 32 6.18 3.60 14.83
CA ALA A 32 5.20 4.07 13.86
C ALA A 32 5.79 4.55 12.51
N GLN A 33 7.11 4.75 12.40
CA GLN A 33 7.76 5.11 11.14
C GLN A 33 8.73 4.01 10.72
N VAL A 34 8.23 3.02 9.99
CA VAL A 34 9.08 2.11 9.21
C VAL A 34 9.70 2.94 8.09
N SER A 35 10.98 3.27 8.22
CA SER A 35 11.72 3.92 7.14
C SER A 35 11.96 2.90 6.02
N VAL A 36 11.29 3.10 4.89
CA VAL A 36 11.52 2.29 3.69
C VAL A 36 12.86 2.71 3.06
N PRO A 37 13.82 1.78 2.85
CA PRO A 37 15.08 2.08 2.17
C PRO A 37 14.82 2.69 0.80
N LYS A 38 15.64 3.67 0.38
CA LYS A 38 15.41 4.43 -0.86
C LYS A 38 15.22 3.55 -2.11
N ASN A 39 15.97 2.44 -2.21
CA ASN A 39 15.86 1.49 -3.31
C ASN A 39 14.61 0.57 -3.25
N MET A 40 13.82 0.67 -2.19
CA MET A 40 12.60 -0.10 -1.95
C MET A 40 11.34 0.77 -1.91
N ARG A 41 11.47 2.07 -2.18
CA ARG A 41 10.34 3.01 -2.29
C ARG A 41 9.68 2.92 -3.66
N GLY A 42 8.54 3.57 -3.81
CA GLY A 42 7.80 3.66 -5.05
C GLY A 42 8.65 4.24 -6.17
N ASN A 43 8.60 3.65 -7.37
CA ASN A 43 9.25 4.22 -8.55
C ASN A 43 8.44 3.91 -9.82
N ARG A 44 8.31 4.91 -10.68
CA ARG A 44 7.63 4.83 -11.98
C ARG A 44 8.17 3.71 -12.88
N GLU A 45 9.45 3.34 -12.74
CA GLU A 45 10.08 2.25 -13.50
C GLU A 45 9.43 0.88 -13.21
N TYR A 46 8.77 0.71 -12.06
CA TYR A 46 8.09 -0.54 -11.70
C TYR A 46 6.61 -0.55 -12.07
N ARG A 47 6.12 0.45 -12.82
CA ARG A 47 4.74 0.47 -13.32
C ARG A 47 4.47 -0.70 -14.25
N LYS A 48 3.41 -1.43 -13.96
CA LYS A 48 2.94 -2.59 -14.72
C LYS A 48 1.43 -2.50 -14.89
N GLU A 49 0.95 -3.15 -15.93
CA GLU A 49 -0.46 -3.26 -16.28
C GLU A 49 -0.84 -4.75 -16.29
N SER A 50 -2.05 -5.09 -15.88
CA SER A 50 -2.59 -6.45 -16.00
C SER A 50 -4.10 -6.42 -16.14
N ILE A 51 -4.69 -7.57 -16.47
CA ILE A 51 -6.12 -7.73 -16.62
C ILE A 51 -6.63 -8.61 -15.49
N HIS A 52 -7.65 -8.12 -14.79
CA HIS A 52 -8.51 -8.95 -13.97
C HIS A 52 -9.68 -9.44 -14.82
N ASN A 53 -9.86 -10.74 -14.93
CA ASN A 53 -10.92 -11.37 -15.72
C ASN A 53 -11.61 -12.53 -14.98
N GLY A 54 -11.64 -12.50 -13.64
CA GLY A 54 -12.35 -13.48 -12.82
C GLY A 54 -13.88 -13.40 -12.96
N ASN A 55 -14.57 -14.55 -12.87
CA ASN A 55 -16.02 -14.67 -13.03
C ASN A 55 -16.53 -14.05 -14.36
N LEU A 56 -17.47 -13.09 -14.30
CA LEU A 56 -18.01 -12.38 -15.46
C LEU A 56 -17.55 -10.90 -15.52
N VAL A 57 -16.57 -10.48 -14.71
CA VAL A 57 -15.97 -9.14 -14.82
C VAL A 57 -14.71 -9.24 -15.67
N GLU A 58 -14.40 -8.20 -16.45
CA GLU A 58 -13.11 -8.07 -17.11
C GLU A 58 -12.64 -6.60 -17.13
N THR A 59 -11.46 -6.32 -16.58
CA THR A 59 -10.90 -4.96 -16.54
C THR A 59 -9.38 -4.99 -16.47
N LEU A 60 -8.73 -4.08 -17.21
CA LEU A 60 -7.34 -3.73 -17.01
C LEU A 60 -7.18 -2.92 -15.72
N PHE A 61 -5.99 -2.95 -15.15
CA PHE A 61 -5.60 -2.16 -13.99
C PHE A 61 -4.08 -1.97 -13.93
N TYR A 62 -3.64 -1.04 -13.10
CA TYR A 62 -2.24 -0.67 -12.93
C TYR A 62 -1.83 -0.75 -11.47
N ASN A 63 -0.56 -1.12 -11.21
CA ASN A 63 -0.01 -1.23 -9.86
C ASN A 63 0.35 0.11 -9.20
N PHE A 64 0.05 1.23 -9.86
CA PHE A 64 0.05 2.56 -9.24
C PHE A 64 -1.35 2.98 -8.74
N GLY A 65 -2.36 2.10 -8.82
CA GLY A 65 -3.65 2.28 -8.14
C GLY A 65 -4.86 2.51 -9.05
N GLU A 66 -4.66 2.75 -10.35
CA GLU A 66 -5.77 2.93 -11.30
C GLU A 66 -6.36 1.58 -11.77
N VAL A 67 -7.69 1.50 -11.82
CA VAL A 67 -8.46 0.38 -12.38
C VAL A 67 -9.37 0.90 -13.49
N GLY A 68 -9.27 0.28 -14.68
CA GLY A 68 -9.87 0.79 -15.91
C GLY A 68 -9.02 1.88 -16.57
N ALA A 69 -9.26 2.13 -17.85
CA ALA A 69 -8.78 3.35 -18.51
C ALA A 69 -9.63 3.67 -19.76
N TRP A 70 -10.15 4.89 -19.87
CA TRP A 70 -10.84 5.35 -21.07
C TRP A 70 -9.98 5.17 -22.33
N LYS A 71 -10.61 4.64 -23.40
CA LYS A 71 -10.01 4.25 -24.70
C LYS A 71 -9.09 3.03 -24.67
N LYS A 72 -8.88 2.38 -23.53
CA LYS A 72 -8.22 1.08 -23.47
C LYS A 72 -9.24 0.02 -23.09
N GLU A 73 -9.03 -1.18 -23.63
CA GLU A 73 -9.88 -2.32 -23.32
C GLU A 73 -9.09 -3.50 -22.82
N PRO A 74 -9.65 -4.27 -21.86
CA PRO A 74 -11.00 -4.13 -21.28
C PRO A 74 -11.07 -3.09 -20.14
N SER A 75 -12.12 -2.28 -20.06
CA SER A 75 -12.34 -1.34 -18.92
C SER A 75 -13.71 -1.53 -18.25
N GLY A 76 -13.72 -2.22 -17.10
CA GLY A 76 -14.94 -2.48 -16.32
C GLY A 76 -16.04 -3.21 -17.11
N VAL A 77 -15.70 -4.25 -17.86
CA VAL A 77 -16.62 -4.99 -18.74
C VAL A 77 -17.47 -5.97 -17.94
N TRP A 78 -18.78 -5.99 -18.21
CA TRP A 78 -19.71 -7.02 -17.73
C TRP A 78 -20.83 -7.30 -18.75
N PRO A 79 -21.25 -8.56 -18.95
CA PRO A 79 -20.49 -9.76 -18.63
C PRO A 79 -19.21 -9.83 -19.48
N ARG A 80 -18.16 -10.48 -18.98
CA ARG A 80 -16.88 -10.68 -19.68
C ARG A 80 -17.11 -11.14 -21.12
N GLY A 81 -16.40 -10.51 -22.05
CA GLY A 81 -16.57 -10.75 -23.50
C GLY A 81 -17.74 -10.03 -24.15
N SER A 82 -18.55 -9.25 -23.43
CA SER A 82 -19.63 -8.45 -24.03
C SER A 82 -19.12 -7.23 -24.81
N GLY A 83 -17.95 -6.70 -24.44
CA GLY A 83 -17.48 -5.41 -24.93
C GLY A 83 -18.33 -4.22 -24.44
N HIS A 84 -19.14 -4.40 -23.39
CA HIS A 84 -19.87 -3.30 -22.76
C HIS A 84 -19.07 -2.74 -21.60
N HIS A 85 -18.64 -1.49 -21.72
CA HIS A 85 -17.77 -0.79 -20.77
C HIS A 85 -18.58 0.02 -19.76
N TYR A 86 -18.28 -0.16 -18.47
CA TYR A 86 -18.97 0.53 -17.38
C TYR A 86 -18.04 1.44 -16.57
N THR A 87 -16.75 1.50 -16.89
CA THR A 87 -15.77 2.28 -16.12
C THR A 87 -14.80 3.00 -17.06
N ASP A 88 -14.56 4.28 -16.80
CA ASP A 88 -13.42 5.01 -17.38
C ASP A 88 -12.16 4.59 -16.61
N GLY A 89 -11.95 5.14 -15.42
CA GLY A 89 -10.86 4.80 -14.52
C GLY A 89 -11.27 5.16 -13.09
N VAL A 90 -10.88 4.33 -12.13
CA VAL A 90 -11.04 4.60 -10.70
C VAL A 90 -9.71 4.42 -9.99
N THR A 91 -9.44 5.24 -8.98
CA THR A 91 -8.21 5.17 -8.19
C THR A 91 -8.52 5.53 -6.73
N PRO A 92 -7.85 4.92 -5.74
CA PRO A 92 -7.96 5.36 -4.37
C PRO A 92 -7.38 6.77 -4.20
N ILE A 93 -8.11 7.61 -3.48
CA ILE A 93 -7.69 8.97 -3.13
C ILE A 93 -7.50 9.03 -1.61
N VAL A 94 -6.35 9.55 -1.18
CA VAL A 94 -6.07 9.86 0.23
C VAL A 94 -5.94 11.37 0.37
N VAL A 95 -6.74 11.95 1.26
CA VAL A 95 -6.70 13.40 1.55
C VAL A 95 -6.28 13.61 2.99
N THR A 96 -5.39 14.57 3.22
CA THR A 96 -4.95 14.95 4.56
C THR A 96 -4.76 16.46 4.68
N GLN A 97 -4.77 16.94 5.92
CA GLN A 97 -4.45 18.31 6.27
C GLN A 97 -3.05 18.35 6.89
N VAL A 98 -2.19 19.23 6.38
CA VAL A 98 -0.83 19.44 6.93
C VAL A 98 -0.63 20.91 7.25
N ILE A 99 0.19 21.19 8.26
CA ILE A 99 0.61 22.54 8.61
C ILE A 99 2.04 22.71 8.11
N ASN A 100 2.28 23.70 7.25
CA ASN A 100 3.62 23.96 6.72
C ASN A 100 4.51 24.66 7.77
N HIS A 101 5.77 24.91 7.42
CA HIS A 101 6.75 25.53 8.33
C HIS A 101 6.41 27.00 8.68
N ASN A 102 5.55 27.65 7.89
CA ASN A 102 5.08 29.01 8.10
C ASN A 102 3.80 29.06 8.96
N GLY A 103 3.23 27.90 9.32
CA GLY A 103 1.96 27.81 10.04
C GLY A 103 0.71 27.80 9.15
N ASP A 104 0.86 27.79 7.82
CA ASP A 104 -0.28 27.73 6.90
C ASP A 104 -0.86 26.31 6.86
N THR A 105 -2.19 26.23 6.81
CA THR A 105 -2.92 24.99 6.62
C THR A 105 -2.99 24.65 5.13
N LEU A 106 -2.48 23.48 4.76
CA LEU A 106 -2.53 22.92 3.41
C LEU A 106 -3.42 21.67 3.40
N TYR A 107 -4.13 21.45 2.30
CA TYR A 107 -4.90 20.24 2.05
C TYR A 107 -4.22 19.48 0.92
N MET A 108 -3.70 18.30 1.24
CA MET A 108 -3.00 17.43 0.30
C MET A 108 -3.96 16.36 -0.20
N CYS A 109 -3.90 16.04 -1.48
CA CYS A 109 -4.66 14.97 -2.11
C CYS A 109 -3.68 14.08 -2.88
N GLU A 110 -3.58 12.82 -2.49
CA GLU A 110 -2.72 11.83 -3.10
C GLU A 110 -3.55 10.80 -3.87
N ALA A 111 -3.12 10.50 -5.09
CA ALA A 111 -3.77 9.57 -6.01
C ALA A 111 -2.74 8.94 -6.95
N GLY A 112 -3.15 7.92 -7.69
CA GLY A 112 -2.37 7.36 -8.78
C GLY A 112 -3.27 7.21 -9.99
N TYR A 113 -3.22 8.16 -10.91
CA TYR A 113 -4.10 8.24 -12.06
C TYR A 113 -3.30 8.62 -13.31
N ARG A 114 -3.74 8.18 -14.47
CA ARG A 114 -3.09 8.45 -15.77
C ARG A 114 -3.03 9.93 -16.17
N GLU A 115 -3.81 10.81 -15.54
CA GLU A 115 -4.00 12.20 -15.97
C GLU A 115 -4.10 13.15 -14.77
N LYS A 116 -3.79 14.43 -14.99
CA LYS A 116 -3.93 15.53 -14.02
C LYS A 116 -3.18 15.31 -12.70
N MET A 117 -2.09 14.54 -12.75
CA MET A 117 -1.15 14.43 -11.64
C MET A 117 -0.27 15.67 -11.55
N ASP A 118 0.17 15.99 -10.34
CA ASP A 118 1.12 17.07 -10.11
C ASP A 118 2.54 16.66 -10.54
N TYR A 119 3.37 17.64 -10.89
CA TYR A 119 4.75 17.40 -11.29
C TYR A 119 5.69 18.21 -10.40
N ALA A 120 6.79 17.60 -9.97
CA ALA A 120 7.89 18.30 -9.32
C ALA A 120 8.66 19.19 -10.33
N PRO A 121 9.46 20.16 -9.85
CA PRO A 121 10.19 21.10 -10.72
C PRO A 121 11.15 20.45 -11.73
N ASP A 122 11.58 19.22 -11.47
CA ASP A 122 12.42 18.41 -12.34
C ASP A 122 11.63 17.62 -13.40
N GLY A 123 10.29 17.74 -13.41
CA GLY A 123 9.39 17.00 -14.31
C GLY A 123 8.99 15.61 -13.80
N THR A 124 9.36 15.24 -12.57
CA THR A 124 8.93 13.99 -11.91
C THR A 124 7.45 14.06 -11.56
N GLU A 125 6.62 13.19 -12.13
CA GLU A 125 5.20 13.04 -11.75
C GLU A 125 5.07 12.59 -10.29
N ARG A 126 4.23 13.27 -9.51
CA ARG A 126 3.85 12.94 -8.14
C ARG A 126 2.61 12.06 -8.14
N GLY A 127 2.47 11.21 -7.13
CA GLY A 127 1.40 10.22 -7.08
C GLY A 127 1.89 8.91 -6.49
N TRP A 128 0.96 7.99 -6.26
CA TRP A 128 1.29 6.61 -5.92
C TRP A 128 2.20 6.00 -6.98
N GLN A 129 3.30 5.38 -6.52
CA GLN A 129 4.21 4.62 -7.36
C GLN A 129 4.40 3.21 -6.79
N PRO A 130 4.49 2.19 -7.66
CA PRO A 130 4.69 0.82 -7.24
C PRO A 130 6.08 0.63 -6.63
N ARG A 131 6.14 -0.11 -5.53
CA ARG A 131 7.38 -0.53 -4.88
C ARG A 131 7.97 -1.75 -5.59
N PRO A 132 9.31 -1.87 -5.66
CA PRO A 132 9.94 -3.06 -6.20
C PRO A 132 9.78 -4.28 -5.28
N GLY A 133 9.96 -5.48 -5.84
CA GLY A 133 9.96 -6.74 -5.10
C GLY A 133 8.58 -7.36 -4.86
N TYR A 134 7.55 -6.85 -5.56
CA TYR A 134 6.18 -7.36 -5.50
C TYR A 134 5.65 -7.90 -6.84
N ALA A 135 6.50 -7.92 -7.88
CA ALA A 135 6.24 -8.53 -9.17
C ALA A 135 7.54 -9.08 -9.75
N ASN A 136 7.46 -10.02 -10.68
CA ASN A 136 8.63 -10.50 -11.41
C ASN A 136 9.25 -9.35 -12.22
N PRO A 137 10.52 -8.95 -11.96
CA PRO A 137 11.15 -7.86 -12.69
C PRO A 137 11.38 -8.19 -14.18
N LEU A 138 11.31 -9.46 -14.57
CA LEU A 138 11.50 -9.92 -15.95
C LEU A 138 10.19 -10.01 -16.76
N GLN A 139 9.06 -9.66 -16.15
CA GLN A 139 7.73 -9.68 -16.79
C GLN A 139 7.12 -8.30 -16.77
N ASP A 140 6.25 -7.99 -17.72
CA ASP A 140 5.51 -6.72 -17.77
C ASP A 140 4.18 -6.74 -17.00
N LYS A 141 3.89 -7.86 -16.33
CA LYS A 141 2.65 -8.10 -15.58
C LYS A 141 2.80 -7.83 -14.08
N ILE A 142 1.71 -7.37 -13.48
CA ILE A 142 1.53 -7.33 -12.02
C ILE A 142 1.46 -8.77 -11.50
N ALA A 143 1.81 -9.02 -10.24
CA ALA A 143 1.68 -10.35 -9.67
C ALA A 143 0.20 -10.75 -9.57
N MET A 144 -0.17 -11.85 -10.24
CA MET A 144 -1.52 -12.42 -10.30
C MET A 144 -1.54 -13.83 -9.68
N SER A 145 -2.58 -14.15 -8.92
CA SER A 145 -2.68 -15.43 -8.20
C SER A 145 -2.70 -16.69 -9.07
N ASP A 146 -3.10 -16.54 -10.32
CA ASP A 146 -3.22 -17.58 -11.34
C ASP A 146 -2.05 -17.60 -12.35
N ASP A 147 -1.07 -16.70 -12.19
CA ASP A 147 0.14 -16.62 -13.02
C ASP A 147 1.40 -16.63 -12.13
N PRO A 148 1.91 -17.81 -11.73
CA PRO A 148 3.11 -17.90 -10.89
C PRO A 148 4.36 -17.25 -11.50
N ASP A 149 4.44 -17.15 -12.82
CA ASP A 149 5.57 -16.50 -13.52
C ASP A 149 5.57 -14.98 -13.30
N SER A 150 4.44 -14.40 -12.92
CA SER A 150 4.33 -12.97 -12.56
C SER A 150 4.86 -12.63 -11.16
N TRP A 151 5.18 -13.64 -10.34
CA TRP A 151 5.61 -13.44 -8.94
C TRP A 151 7.11 -13.11 -8.84
N PRO A 152 7.54 -12.31 -7.86
CA PRO A 152 8.96 -12.18 -7.58
C PRO A 152 9.52 -13.51 -7.05
N ALA A 153 10.83 -13.73 -7.24
CA ALA A 153 11.51 -14.91 -6.68
C ALA A 153 11.42 -14.97 -5.14
N SER A 154 11.31 -13.81 -4.49
CA SER A 154 11.03 -13.66 -3.06
C SER A 154 10.22 -12.40 -2.83
N TRP A 155 9.15 -12.49 -2.04
CA TRP A 155 8.29 -11.35 -1.71
C TRP A 155 9.01 -10.40 -0.75
N ALA A 156 9.06 -9.11 -1.09
CA ALA A 156 9.78 -8.11 -0.29
C ALA A 156 9.28 -7.98 1.17
N ASP A 157 8.05 -8.40 1.47
CA ASP A 157 7.41 -8.32 2.78
C ASP A 157 7.31 -9.68 3.51
N LYS A 158 7.87 -10.76 2.97
CA LYS A 158 7.79 -12.10 3.55
C LYS A 158 9.17 -12.74 3.72
N ASP A 159 9.22 -13.77 4.56
CA ASP A 159 10.40 -14.63 4.68
C ASP A 159 10.48 -15.67 3.53
N ALA A 160 11.64 -16.32 3.40
CA ALA A 160 11.93 -17.27 2.33
C ALA A 160 11.00 -18.49 2.27
N SER A 161 10.25 -18.80 3.34
CA SER A 161 9.25 -19.88 3.29
C SER A 161 8.10 -19.56 2.34
N TRP A 162 7.90 -18.30 1.97
CA TRP A 162 6.88 -17.84 1.02
C TRP A 162 7.35 -17.88 -0.44
N ASN A 163 8.62 -18.18 -0.70
CA ASN A 163 9.13 -18.27 -2.06
C ASN A 163 8.37 -19.35 -2.84
N GLY A 164 7.88 -19.02 -4.03
CA GLY A 164 7.06 -19.91 -4.86
C GLY A 164 5.63 -20.12 -4.37
N TYR A 165 5.16 -19.34 -3.39
CA TYR A 165 3.77 -19.34 -2.94
C TYR A 165 3.11 -17.98 -3.15
N TRP A 166 1.82 -17.98 -3.41
CA TRP A 166 1.03 -16.75 -3.53
C TRP A 166 1.03 -15.94 -2.24
N ASN A 167 1.21 -14.62 -2.34
CA ASN A 167 1.11 -13.67 -1.21
C ASN A 167 -0.35 -13.33 -0.90
N GLY A 168 -1.14 -14.35 -0.60
CA GLY A 168 -2.57 -14.21 -0.33
C GLY A 168 -2.83 -13.60 1.05
N TYR A 169 -3.86 -12.76 1.13
CA TYR A 169 -4.28 -12.11 2.38
C TYR A 169 -4.58 -13.13 3.51
N PHE A 170 -5.16 -14.28 3.16
CA PHE A 170 -5.48 -15.37 4.09
C PHE A 170 -4.45 -16.50 4.09
N GLY A 171 -3.20 -16.24 3.69
CA GLY A 171 -2.10 -17.21 3.69
C GLY A 171 -1.61 -17.56 2.28
N LYS A 172 -0.86 -18.66 2.18
CA LYS A 172 -0.24 -19.18 0.94
C LYS A 172 -1.25 -19.82 -0.02
N ARG A 173 -2.38 -19.14 -0.27
CA ARG A 173 -3.48 -19.61 -1.13
C ARG A 173 -4.28 -18.45 -1.69
N THR A 174 -4.87 -18.67 -2.85
CA THR A 174 -5.88 -17.80 -3.45
C THR A 174 -7.24 -18.00 -2.76
N ASN A 175 -8.05 -16.94 -2.62
CA ASN A 175 -9.38 -16.97 -2.01
C ASN A 175 -10.50 -16.44 -2.93
N ALA A 176 -10.15 -15.85 -4.07
CA ALA A 176 -11.07 -15.47 -5.13
C ALA A 176 -10.77 -16.23 -6.43
N ASP A 177 -11.63 -16.08 -7.45
CA ASP A 177 -11.34 -16.59 -8.81
C ASP A 177 -10.00 -16.06 -9.33
N GLN A 178 -9.66 -14.82 -8.99
CA GLN A 178 -8.40 -14.18 -9.31
C GLN A 178 -8.08 -13.08 -8.29
N GLU A 179 -6.83 -13.00 -7.86
CA GLU A 179 -6.31 -11.95 -6.98
C GLU A 179 -5.07 -11.33 -7.61
N SER A 180 -4.80 -10.06 -7.32
CA SER A 180 -3.53 -9.41 -7.61
C SER A 180 -2.91 -8.89 -6.32
N PHE A 181 -1.59 -8.75 -6.30
CA PHE A 181 -0.88 -8.20 -5.14
C PHE A 181 0.21 -7.24 -5.61
N PHE A 182 0.20 -6.05 -5.04
CA PHE A 182 1.24 -5.04 -5.22
C PHE A 182 1.22 -4.09 -4.02
N VAL A 183 2.32 -3.39 -3.82
CA VAL A 183 2.44 -2.32 -2.82
C VAL A 183 2.88 -1.06 -3.54
N MET A 184 2.28 0.06 -3.18
CA MET A 184 2.60 1.38 -3.72
C MET A 184 2.77 2.38 -2.57
N ASP A 185 3.57 3.42 -2.79
CA ASP A 185 3.77 4.54 -1.86
C ASP A 185 3.95 5.86 -2.63
N ASP A 186 3.91 6.98 -1.92
CA ASP A 186 4.06 8.36 -2.42
C ASP A 186 5.47 8.93 -2.16
N ASP A 187 6.40 8.10 -1.67
CA ASP A 187 7.79 8.47 -1.38
C ASP A 187 8.70 8.12 -2.57
N SER A 188 8.34 8.64 -3.75
CA SER A 188 8.93 8.28 -5.04
C SER A 188 9.99 9.24 -5.59
#